data_AF-A0A7V1CKA6-F1
#
_entry.id   AF-A0A7V1CKA6-F1
#
_cell.length_a   1.000
_cell.length_b   1.000
_cell.length_c   1.000
_cell.angle_alpha   90.00
_cell.angle_beta   90.00
_cell.angle_gamma   90.00
#
_symmetry.space_group_name_H-M   'P 1'
#
loop_
_entity.id
_entity.type
_entity.pdbx_description
1 polymer ?
#
loop_
_entity_poly.entity_id
_entity_poly.type
_entity_poly.pdbx_seq_one_letter_code
_entity_poly.pdbx_strand_id
1 'polypeptide(L)' 'MPLASGFGVEVDMSIKALKSGFQVKEVETTMTHNETGRDVASIMHRARQFRDVFKAVLRSGYSKNSGELN' A
#
# COMPACT_ATOMS: atom_id res chain seq x y z
N MET A 1 -15.15 2.57 5.57
CA MET A 1 -14.29 1.37 5.39
C MET A 1 -12.96 1.64 6.11
N PRO A 2 -12.56 0.87 7.14
CA PRO A 2 -11.32 1.19 7.86
C PRO A 2 -10.11 0.91 6.95
N LEU A 3 -9.22 1.89 6.84
CA LEU A 3 -7.93 1.73 6.16
C LEU A 3 -7.12 0.62 6.84
N ALA A 4 -6.26 -0.07 6.09
CA ALA A 4 -5.25 -0.95 6.69
C ALA A 4 -4.39 -0.16 7.70
N SER A 5 -3.69 -0.82 8.63
CA SER A 5 -2.79 -0.16 9.59
C SER A 5 -1.33 -0.30 9.17
N GLY A 6 -0.48 0.69 9.45
CA GLY A 6 0.95 0.64 9.12
C GLY A 6 1.23 0.84 7.63
N PHE A 7 2.25 0.18 7.08
CA PHE A 7 2.67 0.33 5.68
C PHE A 7 1.64 -0.16 4.64
N GLY A 8 0.63 -0.90 5.09
CA GLY A 8 -0.48 -1.33 4.24
C GLY A 8 -1.49 -0.22 3.91
N VAL A 9 -1.50 0.90 4.64
CA VAL A 9 -2.46 2.02 4.45
C VAL A 9 -2.36 2.59 3.04
N GLU A 10 -1.15 3.00 2.65
CA GLU A 10 -0.89 3.72 1.40
C GLU A 10 -1.21 2.84 0.19
N VAL A 11 -0.88 1.55 0.27
CA VAL A 11 -1.19 0.56 -0.76
C VAL A 11 -2.70 0.33 -0.85
N ASP A 12 -3.40 0.17 0.28
CA ASP A 12 -4.86 0.01 0.30
C ASP A 12 -5.58 1.24 -0.27
N MET A 13 -5.12 2.45 0.08
CA MET A 13 -5.64 3.70 -0.48
C MET A 13 -5.46 3.77 -2.00
N SER A 14 -4.28 3.41 -2.50
CA SER A 14 -3.98 3.40 -3.94
C SER A 14 -4.87 2.40 -4.68
N ILE A 15 -5.03 1.17 -4.16
CA ILE A 15 -5.90 0.15 -4.74
C ILE A 15 -7.36 0.64 -4.77
N LYS A 16 -7.84 1.27 -3.69
CA LYS A 16 -9.20 1.81 -3.63
C LYS A 16 -9.43 2.97 -4.60
N ALA A 17 -8.47 3.88 -4.73
CA ALA A 17 -8.54 4.97 -5.70
C ALA A 17 -8.66 4.42 -7.12
N LEU A 18 -7.79 3.48 -7.50
CA LEU A 18 -7.84 2.82 -8.80
C LEU A 18 -9.17 2.06 -9.03
N LYS A 19 -9.65 1.31 -8.03
CA LYS A 19 -10.94 0.61 -8.10
C LYS A 19 -12.15 1.53 -8.24
N SER A 20 -12.04 2.76 -7.73
CA SER A 20 -13.12 3.76 -7.81
C SER A 20 -13.07 4.58 -9.11
N GLY A 21 -12.22 4.21 -10.07
CA GLY A 21 -12.09 4.88 -11.37
C GLY A 21 -11.29 6.18 -11.35
N PHE A 22 -10.58 6.49 -10.24
CA PHE A 22 -9.69 7.65 -10.20
C PHE A 22 -8.41 7.41 -11.01
N GLN A 23 -7.84 8.50 -11.52
CA GLN A 23 -6.53 8.49 -12.16
C GLN A 23 -5.44 8.78 -11.12
N VAL A 24 -4.41 7.94 -11.10
CA VAL A 24 -3.21 8.14 -10.28
C VAL A 24 -2.12 8.74 -11.16
N LYS A 25 -1.50 9.83 -10.70
CA LYS A 25 -0.42 10.53 -11.38
C LYS A 25 0.78 10.65 -10.45
N GLU A 26 1.92 10.16 -10.91
CA GLU A 26 3.20 10.40 -10.24
C GLU A 26 3.69 11.81 -10.56
N VAL A 27 4.19 12.51 -9.55
CA VAL A 27 4.72 13.87 -9.67
C VAL A 27 6.15 13.86 -9.16
N GLU A 28 7.06 14.39 -9.96
CA GLU A 28 8.47 14.46 -9.61
C GLU A 28 8.67 15.34 -8.36
N THR A 29 9.49 14.84 -7.44
CA THR A 29 9.75 15.51 -6.16
C THR A 29 11.24 15.68 -5.95
N THR A 30 11.63 16.78 -5.30
CA THR A 30 13.03 17.11 -4.97
C THR A 30 13.51 16.41 -3.69
N MET A 31 12.90 15.28 -3.33
CA MET A 31 13.26 14.48 -2.15
C MET A 31 14.15 13.31 -2.55
N THR A 32 15.22 13.09 -1.79
CA THR A 32 16.11 11.93 -1.95
C THR A 32 15.99 11.02 -0.74
N HIS A 33 15.92 9.71 -0.96
CA HIS A 33 15.88 8.74 0.13
C HIS A 33 17.26 8.66 0.80
N ASN A 34 17.30 8.86 2.12
CA ASN A 34 18.53 8.71 2.90
C ASN A 34 18.60 7.30 3.49
N GLU A 35 19.23 6.38 2.77
CA GLU A 35 19.37 4.98 3.19
C GLU A 35 20.39 4.84 4.33
N THR A 36 19.90 4.80 5.57
CA THR A 36 20.71 4.47 6.73
C THR A 36 20.71 2.96 6.98
N GLY A 37 21.87 2.33 6.78
CA GLY A 37 22.25 1.03 7.35
C GLY A 37 21.65 -0.23 6.68
N ARG A 38 22.52 -1.23 6.45
CA ARG A 38 22.18 -2.61 6.03
C ARG A 38 22.24 -3.59 7.22
N ASP A 39 21.72 -3.19 8.38
CA ASP A 39 21.74 -4.05 9.57
C ASP A 39 20.61 -5.10 9.54
N VAL A 40 20.78 -6.20 10.28
CA VAL A 40 19.77 -7.26 10.42
C VAL A 40 18.42 -6.71 10.91
N ALA A 41 18.44 -5.71 11.79
CA ALA A 41 17.24 -5.00 12.23
C ALA A 41 16.52 -4.27 11.08
N SER A 42 17.27 -3.67 10.16
CA SER A 42 16.72 -3.00 8.98
C SER A 42 16.08 -4.00 7.99
N ILE A 43 16.63 -5.21 7.88
CA ILE A 43 16.05 -6.30 7.08
C ILE A 43 14.74 -6.77 7.71
N MET A 44 14.72 -6.98 9.03
CA MET A 44 13.50 -7.38 9.75
C MET A 44 12.40 -6.31 9.67
N HIS A 45 12.77 -5.03 9.72
CA HIS A 45 11.83 -3.92 9.51
C HIS A 45 11.20 -3.98 8.12
N ARG A 46 12.01 -4.13 7.06
CA ARG A 46 11.52 -4.29 5.68
C ARG A 46 10.66 -5.54 5.50
N ALA A 47 10.97 -6.64 6.19
CA ALA A 47 10.12 -7.83 6.18
C ALA A 47 8.75 -7.59 6.82
N ARG A 48 8.68 -6.80 7.91
CA ARG A 48 7.41 -6.40 8.51
C ARG A 48 6.60 -5.48 7.59
N GLN A 49 7.27 -4.51 6.96
CA GLN A 49 6.68 -3.66 5.91
C GLN A 49 6.07 -4.51 4.79
N PHE A 50 6.83 -5.48 4.28
CA PHE A 50 6.36 -6.39 3.23
C PHE A 50 5.13 -7.20 3.65
N ARG A 51 5.09 -7.71 4.89
CA ARG A 51 3.92 -8.44 5.40
C ARG A 51 2.68 -7.57 5.47
N ASP A 52 2.82 -6.30 5.85
CA ASP A 52 1.68 -5.37 5.94
C ASP A 52 1.14 -5.01 4.54
N VAL A 53 2.03 -4.78 3.57
CA VAL A 53 1.67 -4.57 2.15
C VAL A 53 1.00 -5.81 1.57
N PHE A 54 1.55 -7.00 1.78
CA PHE A 54 1.00 -8.25 1.27
C PHE A 54 -0.42 -8.50 1.80
N LYS A 55 -0.67 -8.23 3.08
CA LYS A 55 -2.03 -8.30 3.67
C LYS A 55 -2.99 -7.29 3.04
N ALA A 56 -2.54 -6.05 2.78
CA ALA A 56 -3.35 -5.04 2.13
C ALA A 56 -3.74 -5.46 0.70
N VAL A 57 -2.78 -5.98 -0.08
CA VAL A 57 -3.03 -6.51 -1.43
C VAL A 57 -4.00 -7.68 -1.40
N LEU A 58 -3.82 -8.65 -0.48
CA LEU A 58 -4.77 -9.76 -0.35
C LEU A 58 -6.17 -9.25 0.01
N ARG A 59 -6.30 -8.42 1.06
CA ARG A 59 -7.61 -7.90 1.49
C ARG A 59 -8.32 -7.14 0.37
N SER A 60 -7.61 -6.22 -0.28
CA SER A 60 -8.19 -5.31 -1.26
C SER A 60 -8.31 -5.96 -2.63
N GLY A 61 -7.44 -6.92 -2.97
CA GLY A 61 -7.54 -7.79 -4.15
C GLY A 61 -8.70 -8.78 -4.08
N TYR A 62 -8.93 -9.41 -2.92
CA TYR A 62 -10.05 -10.34 -2.68
C TYR A 62 -11.41 -9.64 -2.54
N SER A 63 -11.46 -8.32 -2.38
CA SER A 63 -12.72 -7.56 -2.46
C SER A 63 -13.24 -7.63 -3.89
N LYS A 64 -13.98 -8.72 -4.15
CA LYS A 64 -14.83 -8.95 -5.31
C LYS A 64 -15.67 -7.70 -5.53
N ASN A 65 -15.84 -7.33 -6.80
CA ASN A 65 -16.59 -6.18 -7.24
C ASN A 65 -18.03 -6.28 -6.68
N SER A 66 -18.30 -5.66 -5.53
CA SER A 66 -19.66 -5.49 -5.00
C SER A 66 -20.29 -4.28 -5.69
N GLY A 67 -20.24 -4.32 -7.01
CA GLY A 67 -20.75 -3.32 -7.96
C GLY A 67 -21.90 -3.88 -8.81
N GLU A 68 -22.56 -4.93 -8.36
CA GLU A 68 -23.97 -5.15 -8.70
C GLU A 68 -24.79 -4.80 -7.47
N LEU A 69 -25.25 -3.55 -7.40
CA LEU A 69 -26.54 -3.15 -6.84
C LEU A 69 -26.75 -1.67 -7.17
N ASN A 70 -27.59 -1.46 -8.19
CA ASN A 70 -28.08 -0.25 -8.87
C ASN A 70 -27.31 0.16 -10.13
#